data_AF-A0A329SIP2-F1
#
_entry.id   AF-A0A329SIP2-F1
#
_cell.length_a   1.000
_cell.length_b   1.000
_cell.length_c   1.000
_cell.angle_alpha   90.00
_cell.angle_beta   90.00
_cell.angle_gamma   90.00
#
_symmetry.space_group_name_H-M   'P 1'
#
loop_
_entity.id
_entity.type
_entity.pdbx_description
1 polymer ?
#
loop_
_entity_poly.entity_id
_entity_poly.type
_entity_poly.pdbx_seq_one_letter_code
_entity_poly.pdbx_strand_id
1 'polypeptide(L)'
;MKTSSALSFVMGTSVLATAVAASSCKIHTDSSDDHGTTETTYSGSISRSFKKVTSLQARVQGDTPQWNTDNQRFVSEYYTTFDEKYRAVVDTVNMAAVEGALKYVQAECINASSVTGCERKNNIQYVVFYQTTVVQPTAAMEYYANVTNEYDFAIEHCPFMPMDGGQCDPNPDGTFPDVCNQYTGANGQPDLGFCVGGSLQDNEVIAPYPNNYWFSFPNSCPQSPWSDKTEACRSEYTGGVCALGVEPDGETCTFSYEVLGYIPLDDVVGITSLVNPQTNSNFANYSEFCEAGGVEFSVTVSGDEVTWLDGLDFWTNPGDSAANAERAEKLVTAYSELVENNAVTSDGGVMKPLPTAASLTAINPPCYDNSKVCANAEFGCKRSYLSQICEVCTSNDSDCVKPY
;
A
#
# COMPACT_ATOMS: atom_id res chain seq x y z
N MET A 1 -23.80 -23.14 -4.25
CA MET A 1 -22.89 -23.95 -3.40
C MET A 1 -21.60 -24.18 -4.17
N LYS A 2 -20.64 -23.27 -4.02
CA LYS A 2 -19.25 -23.45 -4.45
C LYS A 2 -18.42 -23.20 -3.20
N THR A 3 -17.76 -24.25 -2.74
CA THR A 3 -16.88 -24.27 -1.57
C THR A 3 -15.53 -23.69 -1.99
N SER A 4 -15.16 -22.52 -1.47
CA SER A 4 -13.80 -22.00 -1.58
C SER A 4 -12.91 -22.74 -0.59
N SER A 5 -11.90 -23.43 -1.12
CA SER A 5 -10.91 -24.16 -0.34
C SER A 5 -9.79 -23.21 0.05
N ALA A 6 -9.69 -22.86 1.33
CA ALA A 6 -8.54 -22.15 1.88
C ALA A 6 -7.37 -23.14 2.03
N LEU A 7 -6.28 -22.92 1.30
CA LEU A 7 -4.98 -23.54 1.60
C LEU A 7 -4.11 -22.50 2.29
N SER A 8 -3.89 -22.68 3.60
CA SER A 8 -2.85 -22.00 4.36
C SER A 8 -1.48 -22.55 3.97
N PHE A 9 -0.49 -21.69 3.79
CA PHE A 9 0.92 -22.11 3.77
C PHE A 9 1.71 -21.31 4.80
N VAL A 10 2.51 -22.05 5.55
CA VAL A 10 3.31 -21.63 6.71
C VAL A 10 4.70 -21.23 6.21
N MET A 11 5.17 -20.03 6.56
CA MET A 11 6.61 -19.72 6.52
C MET A 11 7.16 -19.77 7.94
N GLY A 12 8.06 -20.73 8.19
CA GLY A 12 8.77 -20.88 9.45
C GLY A 12 10.06 -20.07 9.46
N THR A 13 10.24 -19.22 10.46
CA THR A 13 11.52 -18.57 10.78
C THR A 13 12.05 -19.13 12.11
N SER A 14 13.17 -19.82 12.04
CA SER A 14 13.93 -20.30 13.20
C SER A 14 14.98 -19.25 13.59
N VAL A 15 14.80 -18.60 14.75
CA VAL A 15 15.80 -17.70 15.34
C VAL A 15 16.57 -18.44 16.43
N LEU A 16 17.87 -18.68 16.21
CA LEU A 16 18.79 -19.09 17.28
C LEU A 16 19.24 -17.85 18.05
N ALA A 17 18.87 -17.78 19.34
CA ALA A 17 19.41 -16.81 20.28
C ALA A 17 20.76 -17.30 20.84
N THR A 18 21.82 -16.52 20.67
CA THR A 18 23.07 -16.66 21.43
C THR A 18 23.23 -15.47 22.37
N ALA A 19 23.14 -15.75 23.66
CA ALA A 19 23.43 -14.83 24.75
C ALA A 19 24.95 -14.60 24.87
N VAL A 20 25.37 -13.34 25.03
CA VAL A 20 26.74 -13.00 25.45
C VAL A 20 26.67 -12.26 26.78
N ALA A 21 27.42 -12.79 27.74
CA ALA A 21 27.47 -12.35 29.13
C ALA A 21 28.22 -11.03 29.30
N ALA A 22 27.75 -10.24 30.28
CA ALA A 22 28.38 -9.03 30.76
C ALA A 22 29.71 -9.31 31.47
N SER A 23 30.69 -8.42 31.31
CA SER A 23 31.82 -8.28 32.22
C SER A 23 32.11 -6.80 32.47
N SER A 24 32.22 -6.46 33.75
CA SER A 24 32.46 -5.13 34.30
C SER A 24 33.94 -5.00 34.69
N CYS A 25 34.59 -3.87 34.37
CA CYS A 25 35.47 -3.20 35.35
C CYS A 25 35.93 -1.80 34.90
N LYS A 26 35.54 -0.84 35.76
CA LYS A 26 36.09 0.49 36.10
C LYS A 26 37.43 0.93 35.50
N ILE A 27 37.50 2.20 35.07
CA ILE A 27 38.63 3.12 35.36
C ILE A 27 38.12 4.57 35.61
N HIS A 28 38.61 5.10 36.74
CA HIS A 28 38.85 6.46 37.24
C HIS A 28 38.15 7.74 36.70
N THR A 29 37.71 8.49 37.71
CA THR A 29 37.46 9.93 37.83
C THR A 29 38.64 10.80 37.39
N ASP A 30 38.35 11.89 36.67
CA ASP A 30 38.96 13.19 37.00
C ASP A 30 38.02 14.35 36.65
N SER A 31 38.16 15.43 37.42
CA SER A 31 37.22 16.53 37.61
C SER A 31 37.43 17.70 36.65
N SER A 32 36.33 18.44 36.44
CA SER A 32 36.22 19.88 36.16
C SER A 32 36.77 20.41 34.83
N ASP A 33 35.85 20.85 33.96
CA ASP A 33 35.88 22.24 33.49
C ASP A 33 34.49 22.73 33.09
N ASP A 34 34.18 23.91 33.59
CA ASP A 34 32.95 24.68 33.46
C ASP A 34 32.94 25.41 32.11
N HIS A 35 32.03 25.03 31.22
CA HIS A 35 31.64 25.86 30.10
C HIS A 35 30.13 25.82 29.91
N GLY A 36 29.48 26.81 30.50
CA GLY A 36 28.07 27.10 30.33
C GLY A 36 27.70 27.18 28.86
N THR A 37 26.89 26.22 28.44
CA THR A 37 26.03 26.35 27.28
C THR A 37 24.61 26.37 27.81
N THR A 38 23.95 27.50 27.62
CA THR A 38 22.52 27.67 27.84
C THR A 38 21.77 26.63 27.02
N GLU A 39 21.41 25.52 27.65
CA GLU A 39 20.36 24.63 27.16
C GLU A 39 19.05 25.42 27.16
N THR A 40 18.70 25.93 25.98
CA THR A 40 17.34 26.36 25.70
C THR A 40 16.47 25.11 25.72
N THR A 41 15.97 24.75 26.90
CA THR A 41 14.96 23.72 27.08
C THR A 41 13.68 24.19 26.41
N TYR A 42 13.49 23.77 25.15
CA TYR A 42 12.20 23.85 24.49
C TYR A 42 11.25 22.86 25.16
N SER A 43 10.58 23.31 26.22
CA SER A 43 9.38 22.67 26.77
C SER A 43 8.15 23.11 25.97
N GLY A 44 8.16 22.83 24.67
CA GLY A 44 6.97 22.88 23.84
C GLY A 44 6.36 21.48 23.81
N SER A 45 5.41 21.19 24.71
CA SER A 45 4.45 20.10 24.46
C SER A 45 3.63 20.51 23.25
N ILE A 46 4.08 20.10 22.07
CA ILE A 46 3.30 20.19 20.85
C ILE A 46 2.72 18.79 20.63
N SER A 47 1.57 18.51 21.24
CA SER A 47 0.67 17.54 20.61
C SER A 47 0.15 18.24 19.35
N ARG A 48 0.91 18.12 18.26
CA ARG A 48 0.45 18.55 16.94
C ARG A 48 -0.40 17.41 16.43
N SER A 49 -1.69 17.66 16.26
CA SER A 49 -2.56 16.81 15.45
C SER A 49 -1.85 16.53 14.12
N PHE A 50 -1.85 15.27 13.69
CA PHE A 50 -1.26 14.88 12.42
C PHE A 50 -1.89 15.71 11.29
N LYS A 51 -1.07 16.37 10.48
CA LYS A 51 -1.53 17.14 9.34
C LYS A 51 -1.82 16.21 8.17
N LYS A 52 -2.87 16.52 7.42
CA LYS A 52 -3.30 15.70 6.28
C LYS A 52 -2.19 15.49 5.25
N VAL A 53 -2.09 14.26 4.76
CA VAL A 53 -1.20 13.85 3.68
C VAL A 53 -2.02 13.21 2.58
N THR A 54 -1.90 13.73 1.36
CA THR A 54 -2.52 13.20 0.16
C THR A 54 -1.51 12.40 -0.65
N SER A 55 -1.84 11.19 -1.07
CA SER A 55 -0.95 10.31 -1.83
C SER A 55 -1.70 9.63 -2.97
N LEU A 56 -0.96 9.13 -3.96
CA LEU A 56 -1.47 8.19 -4.94
C LEU A 56 -1.21 6.77 -4.45
N GLN A 57 -2.26 5.94 -4.52
CA GLN A 57 -2.25 4.53 -4.20
C GLN A 57 -2.83 3.74 -5.37
N ALA A 58 -2.54 2.45 -5.42
CA ALA A 58 -3.04 1.53 -6.44
C ALA A 58 -3.55 0.23 -5.80
N ARG A 59 -4.50 -0.41 -6.47
CA ARG A 59 -4.94 -1.77 -6.16
C ARG A 59 -5.09 -2.55 -7.45
N VAL A 60 -4.83 -3.85 -7.39
CA VAL A 60 -5.12 -4.78 -8.48
C VAL A 60 -6.41 -5.51 -8.16
N GLN A 61 -7.39 -5.45 -9.05
CA GLN A 61 -8.76 -5.95 -8.82
C GLN A 61 -9.26 -6.76 -10.00
N GLY A 62 -10.24 -7.63 -9.74
CA GLY A 62 -10.92 -8.41 -10.78
C GLY A 62 -12.14 -7.73 -11.36
N ASP A 63 -12.75 -6.81 -10.63
CA ASP A 63 -13.89 -6.00 -11.03
C ASP A 63 -13.50 -4.57 -11.42
N THR A 64 -14.32 -3.96 -12.27
CA THR A 64 -14.20 -2.53 -12.62
C THR A 64 -14.95 -1.66 -11.62
N PRO A 65 -14.35 -0.55 -11.14
CA PRO A 65 -15.09 0.46 -10.41
C PRO A 65 -16.30 0.97 -11.22
N GLN A 66 -17.48 1.02 -10.59
CA GLN A 66 -18.73 1.44 -11.22
C GLN A 66 -18.95 2.95 -11.04
N TRP A 67 -19.26 3.68 -12.12
CA TRP A 67 -19.61 5.09 -12.02
C TRP A 67 -20.97 5.29 -11.33
N ASN A 68 -20.99 6.18 -10.34
CA ASN A 68 -22.19 6.72 -9.73
C ASN A 68 -22.41 8.15 -10.22
N THR A 69 -23.43 8.34 -11.07
CA THR A 69 -23.72 9.64 -11.69
C THR A 69 -24.15 10.70 -10.67
N ASP A 70 -24.95 10.36 -9.67
CA ASP A 70 -25.48 11.36 -8.74
C ASP A 70 -24.39 11.98 -7.87
N ASN A 71 -23.40 11.17 -7.47
CA ASN A 71 -22.30 11.61 -6.61
C ASN A 71 -21.01 11.91 -7.38
N GLN A 72 -20.98 11.64 -8.70
CA GLN A 72 -19.82 11.82 -9.56
C GLN A 72 -18.58 11.09 -9.00
N ARG A 73 -18.74 9.81 -8.63
CA ARG A 73 -17.67 8.98 -8.05
C ARG A 73 -17.72 7.58 -8.63
N PHE A 74 -16.55 6.97 -8.82
CA PHE A 74 -16.49 5.52 -8.97
C PHE A 74 -16.62 4.86 -7.59
N VAL A 75 -17.44 3.81 -7.53
CA VAL A 75 -17.77 3.05 -6.34
C VAL A 75 -17.77 1.55 -6.64
N SER A 76 -17.99 0.71 -5.63
CA SER A 76 -18.09 -0.74 -5.84
C SER A 76 -19.33 -1.12 -6.68
N GLU A 77 -19.19 -2.15 -7.52
CA GLU A 77 -20.35 -2.78 -8.18
C GLU A 77 -21.25 -3.53 -7.18
N TYR A 78 -20.68 -4.00 -6.06
CA TYR A 78 -21.37 -4.72 -4.99
C TYR A 78 -22.20 -3.77 -4.12
N TYR A 79 -23.13 -4.31 -3.33
CA TYR A 79 -24.06 -3.55 -2.46
C TYR A 79 -25.12 -2.72 -3.21
N THR A 80 -25.98 -2.01 -2.47
CA THR A 80 -27.19 -1.39 -3.02
C THR A 80 -27.19 0.12 -2.92
N THR A 81 -26.88 0.67 -1.75
CA THR A 81 -26.88 2.11 -1.51
C THR A 81 -25.53 2.72 -1.90
N PHE A 82 -25.52 4.03 -2.16
CA PHE A 82 -24.28 4.75 -2.47
C PHE A 82 -23.25 4.61 -1.33
N ASP A 83 -23.66 4.81 -0.07
CA ASP A 83 -22.72 4.80 1.06
C ASP A 83 -22.10 3.41 1.28
N GLU A 84 -22.87 2.33 1.10
CA GLU A 84 -22.33 0.97 1.12
C GLU A 84 -21.34 0.75 -0.02
N LYS A 85 -21.71 1.13 -1.25
CA LYS A 85 -20.88 1.02 -2.45
C LYS A 85 -19.58 1.81 -2.32
N TYR A 86 -19.65 3.02 -1.77
CA TYR A 86 -18.51 3.89 -1.52
C TYR A 86 -17.59 3.31 -0.44
N ARG A 87 -18.14 2.84 0.68
CA ARG A 87 -17.33 2.21 1.73
C ARG A 87 -16.65 0.93 1.24
N ALA A 88 -17.36 0.09 0.49
CA ALA A 88 -16.91 -1.21 0.03
C ALA A 88 -15.60 -1.19 -0.77
N VAL A 89 -15.30 -0.08 -1.46
CA VAL A 89 -14.06 0.08 -2.24
C VAL A 89 -12.80 -0.02 -1.36
N VAL A 90 -12.91 0.35 -0.08
CA VAL A 90 -11.80 0.44 0.88
C VAL A 90 -12.19 -0.14 2.25
N ASP A 91 -13.03 -1.17 2.25
CA ASP A 91 -13.55 -1.78 3.48
C ASP A 91 -12.57 -2.81 4.06
N THR A 92 -11.51 -2.33 4.72
CA THR A 92 -10.40 -3.15 5.27
C THR A 92 -9.68 -3.89 4.16
N VAL A 93 -8.84 -3.16 3.43
CA VAL A 93 -8.15 -3.66 2.22
C VAL A 93 -6.67 -3.33 2.25
N ASN A 94 -5.90 -4.16 1.54
CA ASN A 94 -4.55 -3.81 1.13
C ASN A 94 -4.59 -2.82 -0.05
N MET A 95 -3.71 -1.84 -0.01
CA MET A 95 -3.33 -1.00 -1.15
C MET A 95 -1.82 -1.03 -1.31
N ALA A 96 -1.32 -0.51 -2.41
CA ALA A 96 0.10 -0.43 -2.66
C ALA A 96 0.47 0.88 -3.36
N ALA A 97 1.74 1.23 -3.32
CA ALA A 97 2.33 2.09 -4.32
C ALA A 97 2.15 1.48 -5.72
N VAL A 98 2.36 2.27 -6.79
CA VAL A 98 2.19 1.79 -8.17
C VAL A 98 3.10 0.60 -8.46
N GLU A 99 4.33 0.70 -7.98
CA GLU A 99 5.36 -0.34 -8.00
C GLU A 99 4.87 -1.62 -7.30
N GLY A 100 4.21 -1.45 -6.15
CA GLY A 100 3.70 -2.56 -5.37
C GLY A 100 2.50 -3.28 -5.95
N ALA A 101 1.66 -2.57 -6.72
CA ALA A 101 0.61 -3.19 -7.49
C ALA A 101 1.21 -4.18 -8.51
N LEU A 102 2.26 -3.79 -9.23
CA LEU A 102 2.93 -4.69 -10.17
C LEU A 102 3.73 -5.79 -9.48
N LYS A 103 4.34 -5.55 -8.31
CA LYS A 103 4.91 -6.62 -7.49
C LYS A 103 3.88 -7.68 -7.19
N TYR A 104 2.67 -7.30 -6.77
CA TYR A 104 1.59 -8.27 -6.48
C TYR A 104 1.17 -9.05 -7.73
N VAL A 105 1.02 -8.38 -8.88
CA VAL A 105 0.76 -9.07 -10.15
C VAL A 105 1.83 -10.12 -10.44
N GLN A 106 3.09 -9.70 -10.52
CA GLN A 106 4.22 -10.50 -10.96
C GLN A 106 4.56 -11.63 -9.98
N ALA A 107 4.63 -11.32 -8.69
CA ALA A 107 5.07 -12.27 -7.69
C ALA A 107 4.01 -13.32 -7.36
N GLU A 108 2.74 -12.94 -7.37
CA GLU A 108 1.71 -13.75 -6.75
C GLU A 108 0.65 -14.24 -7.73
N CYS A 109 0.42 -13.52 -8.84
CA CYS A 109 -0.80 -13.72 -9.62
C CYS A 109 -0.62 -14.36 -10.98
N ILE A 110 0.49 -14.11 -11.66
CA ILE A 110 0.63 -14.44 -13.09
C ILE A 110 1.65 -15.54 -13.39
N ASN A 111 2.48 -15.96 -12.43
CA ASN A 111 3.41 -17.06 -12.68
C ASN A 111 2.61 -18.30 -13.10
N ALA A 112 3.07 -19.03 -14.11
CA ALA A 112 2.36 -20.18 -14.67
C ALA A 112 2.00 -21.25 -13.62
N SER A 113 2.74 -21.35 -12.51
CA SER A 113 2.43 -22.23 -11.38
C SER A 113 1.21 -21.80 -10.54
N SER A 114 0.84 -20.52 -10.63
CA SER A 114 -0.27 -19.89 -9.89
C SER A 114 -1.53 -19.72 -10.74
N VAL A 115 -1.40 -19.78 -12.07
CA VAL A 115 -2.50 -19.71 -13.03
C VAL A 115 -3.24 -21.05 -13.07
N THR A 116 -4.57 -21.01 -13.04
CA THR A 116 -5.40 -22.21 -13.19
C THR A 116 -6.50 -21.95 -14.21
N GLY A 117 -6.63 -22.82 -15.22
CA GLY A 117 -7.74 -22.75 -16.17
C GLY A 117 -7.82 -21.46 -17.00
N CYS A 118 -6.67 -20.89 -17.37
CA CYS A 118 -6.60 -19.60 -18.09
C CYS A 118 -7.26 -18.43 -17.35
N GLU A 119 -7.15 -18.46 -16.03
CA GLU A 119 -7.51 -17.40 -15.11
C GLU A 119 -6.29 -17.05 -14.25
N ARG A 120 -5.94 -15.76 -14.20
CA ARG A 120 -4.92 -15.26 -13.26
C ARG A 120 -5.40 -15.52 -11.84
N LYS A 121 -4.47 -15.72 -10.89
CA LYS A 121 -4.84 -15.91 -9.48
C LYS A 121 -5.72 -14.74 -9.02
N ASN A 122 -6.73 -15.03 -8.20
CA ASN A 122 -7.69 -14.05 -7.68
C ASN A 122 -8.47 -13.29 -8.77
N ASN A 123 -8.51 -13.82 -10.00
CA ASN A 123 -9.19 -13.21 -11.15
C ASN A 123 -8.77 -11.75 -11.38
N ILE A 124 -7.49 -11.41 -11.20
CA ILE A 124 -7.03 -10.03 -11.40
C ILE A 124 -7.15 -9.61 -12.87
N GLN A 125 -7.68 -8.41 -13.10
CA GLN A 125 -7.95 -7.89 -14.46
C GLN A 125 -7.57 -6.43 -14.63
N TYR A 126 -7.60 -5.63 -13.56
CA TYR A 126 -7.44 -4.17 -13.64
C TYR A 126 -6.44 -3.67 -12.61
N VAL A 127 -5.68 -2.63 -12.97
CA VAL A 127 -5.01 -1.76 -12.00
C VAL A 127 -5.88 -0.52 -11.81
N VAL A 128 -6.27 -0.26 -10.56
CA VAL A 128 -7.14 0.85 -10.18
C VAL A 128 -6.33 1.85 -9.36
N PHE A 129 -6.41 3.12 -9.72
CA PHE A 129 -5.67 4.21 -9.11
C PHE A 129 -6.55 5.04 -8.18
N TYR A 130 -5.99 5.41 -7.04
CA TYR A 130 -6.67 6.09 -5.96
C TYR A 130 -5.87 7.29 -5.50
N GLN A 131 -6.50 8.44 -5.39
CA GLN A 131 -5.98 9.50 -4.54
C GLN A 131 -6.55 9.29 -3.14
N THR A 132 -5.69 9.11 -2.14
CA THR A 132 -6.07 9.02 -0.74
C THR A 132 -5.62 10.25 0.01
N THR A 133 -6.39 10.68 1.01
CA THR A 133 -5.97 11.69 1.99
C THR A 133 -6.08 11.07 3.37
N VAL A 134 -5.01 11.12 4.14
CA VAL A 134 -4.87 10.47 5.44
C VAL A 134 -4.59 11.49 6.52
N VAL A 135 -5.27 11.35 7.65
CA VAL A 135 -4.87 11.92 8.94
C VAL A 135 -4.76 10.77 9.93
N GLN A 136 -3.53 10.45 10.34
CA GLN A 136 -3.29 9.34 11.26
C GLN A 136 -3.81 9.66 12.67
N PRO A 137 -4.30 8.66 13.43
CA PRO A 137 -4.62 8.85 14.83
C PRO A 137 -3.39 9.31 15.63
N THR A 138 -3.57 10.31 16.51
CA THR A 138 -2.47 10.84 17.32
C THR A 138 -1.83 9.77 18.21
N ALA A 139 -2.65 8.88 18.81
CA ALA A 139 -2.16 7.81 19.66
C ALA A 139 -1.23 6.84 18.89
N ALA A 140 -1.60 6.46 17.67
CA ALA A 140 -0.74 5.63 16.82
C ALA A 140 0.57 6.34 16.46
N MET A 141 0.53 7.61 16.09
CA MET A 141 1.73 8.37 15.72
C MET A 141 2.67 8.61 16.91
N GLU A 142 2.14 8.67 18.13
CA GLU A 142 2.95 8.69 19.35
C GLU A 142 3.56 7.32 19.66
N TYR A 143 2.78 6.25 19.50
CA TYR A 143 3.22 4.88 19.77
C TYR A 143 4.33 4.42 18.81
N TYR A 144 4.20 4.76 17.52
CA TYR A 144 5.15 4.42 16.46
C TYR A 144 6.15 5.56 16.15
N ALA A 145 6.32 6.52 17.06
CA ALA A 145 7.13 7.71 16.80
C ALA A 145 8.63 7.45 16.57
N ASN A 146 9.15 6.28 16.92
CA ASN A 146 10.57 5.94 16.94
C ASN A 146 10.97 4.97 15.81
N VAL A 147 10.33 5.08 14.66
CA VAL A 147 10.69 4.31 13.46
C VAL A 147 12.17 4.50 13.10
N THR A 148 12.85 3.39 12.80
CA THR A 148 14.26 3.40 12.35
C THR A 148 14.49 2.55 11.10
N ASN A 149 13.49 1.79 10.67
CA ASN A 149 13.59 0.81 9.60
C ASN A 149 12.26 0.74 8.83
N GLU A 150 12.27 1.12 7.57
CA GLU A 150 11.09 1.19 6.70
C GLU A 150 10.50 -0.18 6.32
N TYR A 151 11.28 -1.25 6.47
CA TYR A 151 10.79 -2.63 6.35
C TYR A 151 9.87 -3.02 7.51
N ASP A 152 10.05 -2.42 8.69
CA ASP A 152 9.13 -2.65 9.81
C ASP A 152 7.88 -1.80 9.62
N PHE A 153 8.08 -0.49 9.40
CA PHE A 153 7.04 0.46 9.02
C PHE A 153 7.64 1.76 8.50
N ALA A 154 6.94 2.46 7.63
CA ALA A 154 7.35 3.75 7.10
C ALA A 154 7.14 4.89 8.12
N ILE A 155 7.91 5.97 7.98
CA ILE A 155 7.66 7.23 8.71
C ILE A 155 6.24 7.71 8.41
N GLU A 156 5.52 8.15 9.45
CA GLU A 156 4.10 8.56 9.41
C GLU A 156 3.08 7.40 9.24
N HIS A 157 3.52 6.15 9.44
CA HIS A 157 2.65 4.98 9.37
C HIS A 157 2.83 4.05 10.58
N CYS A 158 1.81 3.23 10.83
CA CYS A 158 1.94 2.02 11.65
C CYS A 158 2.46 0.84 10.79
N PRO A 159 2.82 -0.30 11.41
CA PRO A 159 3.14 -1.52 10.68
C PRO A 159 2.07 -1.89 9.67
N PHE A 160 2.52 -2.33 8.50
CA PHE A 160 1.65 -2.95 7.53
C PHE A 160 0.98 -4.18 8.15
N MET A 161 -0.35 -4.23 8.01
CA MET A 161 -1.19 -5.34 8.45
C MET A 161 -1.85 -5.94 7.21
N PRO A 162 -1.47 -7.14 6.77
CA PRO A 162 -2.16 -7.82 5.69
C PRO A 162 -3.67 -7.92 5.97
N MET A 163 -4.48 -7.60 4.96
CA MET A 163 -5.94 -7.60 5.05
C MET A 163 -6.61 -8.38 3.92
N ASP A 164 -7.07 -9.60 4.22
CA ASP A 164 -7.83 -10.44 3.30
C ASP A 164 -9.31 -10.56 3.68
N GLY A 165 -10.17 -10.57 2.66
CA GLY A 165 -11.60 -10.84 2.83
C GLY A 165 -12.34 -9.81 3.69
N GLY A 166 -11.80 -8.60 3.84
CA GLY A 166 -12.40 -7.52 4.63
C GLY A 166 -12.01 -7.49 6.10
N GLN A 167 -11.04 -8.30 6.52
CA GLN A 167 -10.52 -8.29 7.87
C GLN A 167 -8.99 -8.20 7.86
N CYS A 168 -8.39 -7.93 9.01
CA CYS A 168 -6.98 -8.26 9.23
C CYS A 168 -6.76 -9.76 9.03
N ASP A 169 -5.59 -10.15 8.54
CA ASP A 169 -5.24 -11.56 8.45
C ASP A 169 -5.03 -12.14 9.86
N PRO A 170 -5.74 -13.22 10.23
CA PRO A 170 -5.51 -13.87 11.49
C PRO A 170 -4.22 -14.69 11.46
N ASN A 171 -3.62 -14.85 12.63
CA ASN A 171 -2.56 -15.83 12.86
C ASN A 171 -3.08 -17.26 12.57
N PRO A 172 -2.18 -18.24 12.38
CA PRO A 172 -2.58 -19.64 12.13
C PRO A 172 -3.46 -20.27 13.23
N ASP A 173 -3.44 -19.73 14.45
CA ASP A 173 -4.28 -20.16 15.56
C ASP A 173 -5.65 -19.46 15.63
N GLY A 174 -5.93 -18.56 14.69
CA GLY A 174 -7.17 -17.78 14.61
C GLY A 174 -7.17 -16.50 15.44
N THR A 175 -6.10 -16.20 16.18
CA THR A 175 -5.98 -14.92 16.90
C THR A 175 -5.56 -13.80 15.94
N PHE A 176 -5.86 -12.55 16.26
CA PHE A 176 -5.37 -11.42 15.47
C PHE A 176 -4.00 -10.94 15.96
N PRO A 177 -3.09 -10.51 15.06
CA PRO A 177 -1.83 -9.90 15.46
C PRO A 177 -2.05 -8.60 16.24
N ASP A 178 -1.04 -8.19 17.01
CA ASP A 178 -1.12 -7.03 17.92
C ASP A 178 -1.55 -5.75 17.20
N VAL A 179 -1.01 -5.47 16.02
CA VAL A 179 -1.36 -4.27 15.23
C VAL A 179 -2.85 -4.22 14.88
N CYS A 180 -3.49 -5.37 14.63
CA CYS A 180 -4.92 -5.40 14.37
C CYS A 180 -5.75 -5.19 15.65
N ASN A 181 -5.30 -5.76 16.77
CA ASN A 181 -5.93 -5.55 18.08
C ASN A 181 -5.81 -4.09 18.54
N GLN A 182 -4.73 -3.40 18.17
CA GLN A 182 -4.47 -2.00 18.50
C GLN A 182 -5.45 -1.02 17.85
N TYR A 183 -6.12 -1.39 16.76
CA TYR A 183 -7.14 -0.53 16.14
C TYR A 183 -8.33 -0.21 17.06
N THR A 184 -8.61 -1.10 18.02
CA THR A 184 -9.79 -1.02 18.90
C THR A 184 -9.48 -1.27 20.37
N GLY A 185 -8.19 -1.40 20.74
CA GLY A 185 -7.76 -1.76 22.09
C GLY A 185 -8.16 -3.17 22.52
N ALA A 186 -8.32 -4.10 21.56
CA ALA A 186 -8.70 -5.48 21.83
C ALA A 186 -7.55 -6.29 22.44
N ASN A 187 -7.89 -7.41 23.09
CA ASN A 187 -6.92 -8.39 23.61
C ASN A 187 -5.79 -7.79 24.47
N GLY A 188 -6.08 -6.73 25.23
CA GLY A 188 -5.12 -6.06 26.12
C GLY A 188 -4.13 -5.13 25.42
N GLN A 189 -4.28 -4.90 24.10
CA GLN A 189 -3.51 -3.91 23.37
C GLN A 189 -4.04 -2.49 23.65
N PRO A 190 -3.19 -1.44 23.51
CA PRO A 190 -3.67 -0.07 23.59
C PRO A 190 -4.62 0.24 22.42
N ASP A 191 -5.63 1.06 22.68
CA ASP A 191 -6.46 1.63 21.63
C ASP A 191 -5.70 2.78 20.96
N LEU A 192 -5.19 2.51 19.75
CA LEU A 192 -4.41 3.45 18.95
C LEU A 192 -5.24 4.08 17.82
N GLY A 193 -6.49 3.64 17.63
CA GLY A 193 -7.32 4.01 16.49
C GLY A 193 -6.90 3.36 15.17
N PHE A 194 -7.69 3.61 14.13
CA PHE A 194 -7.64 2.95 12.82
C PHE A 194 -6.49 3.46 11.92
N CYS A 195 -5.26 3.33 12.40
CA CYS A 195 -4.07 3.80 11.68
C CYS A 195 -3.87 3.08 10.34
N VAL A 196 -3.55 3.85 9.29
CA VAL A 196 -3.15 3.33 7.98
C VAL A 196 -1.71 2.82 8.06
N GLY A 197 -1.52 1.51 7.90
CA GLY A 197 -0.19 0.91 7.94
C GLY A 197 0.57 1.10 6.64
N GLY A 198 1.90 1.01 6.70
CA GLY A 198 2.78 1.19 5.55
C GLY A 198 4.15 0.61 5.81
N SER A 199 4.67 -0.19 4.88
CA SER A 199 6.03 -0.78 4.97
C SER A 199 6.64 -0.97 3.58
N LEU A 200 7.97 -0.94 3.49
CA LEU A 200 8.70 -1.27 2.28
C LEU A 200 8.66 -2.79 2.01
N GLN A 201 8.43 -3.16 0.75
CA GLN A 201 8.21 -4.53 0.24
C GLN A 201 9.00 -4.77 -1.06
N ASP A 202 10.22 -4.24 -1.16
CA ASP A 202 11.04 -4.25 -2.38
C ASP A 202 12.00 -5.44 -2.51
N ASN A 203 11.94 -6.39 -1.58
CA ASN A 203 12.89 -7.50 -1.43
C ASN A 203 12.40 -8.85 -2.00
N GLU A 204 11.33 -8.84 -2.79
CA GLU A 204 10.80 -10.05 -3.44
C GLU A 204 11.71 -10.50 -4.59
N VAL A 205 12.25 -11.72 -4.53
CA VAL A 205 13.28 -12.21 -5.47
C VAL A 205 12.80 -12.19 -6.91
N ILE A 206 11.55 -12.58 -7.16
CA ILE A 206 10.97 -12.61 -8.52
C ILE A 206 10.42 -11.29 -8.99
N ALA A 207 10.33 -10.29 -8.12
CA ALA A 207 9.73 -8.99 -8.42
C ALA A 207 10.32 -7.90 -7.49
N PRO A 208 11.64 -7.64 -7.53
CA PRO A 208 12.26 -6.64 -6.66
C PRO A 208 11.99 -5.24 -7.20
N TYR A 209 10.77 -4.76 -7.05
CA TYR A 209 10.35 -3.41 -7.43
C TYR A 209 10.90 -2.41 -6.40
N PRO A 210 11.83 -1.51 -6.78
CA PRO A 210 12.41 -0.57 -5.83
C PRO A 210 11.34 0.40 -5.31
N ASN A 211 11.49 0.82 -4.04
CA ASN A 211 10.57 1.76 -3.39
C ASN A 211 9.10 1.28 -3.37
N ASN A 212 8.89 -0.04 -3.46
CA ASN A 212 7.57 -0.63 -3.35
C ASN A 212 7.06 -0.57 -1.91
N TYR A 213 6.08 0.28 -1.64
CA TYR A 213 5.37 0.29 -0.35
C TYR A 213 4.02 -0.40 -0.45
N TRP A 214 3.71 -1.23 0.55
CA TRP A 214 2.36 -1.78 0.77
C TRP A 214 1.72 -1.13 1.98
N PHE A 215 0.41 -0.94 1.89
CA PHE A 215 -0.38 -0.19 2.85
C PHE A 215 -1.60 -0.96 3.29
N SER A 216 -1.92 -0.85 4.58
CA SER A 216 -3.14 -1.42 5.15
C SER A 216 -4.13 -0.30 5.45
N PHE A 217 -5.32 -0.38 4.87
CA PHE A 217 -6.40 0.59 5.07
C PHE A 217 -7.51 -0.03 5.89
N PRO A 218 -7.42 -0.03 7.24
CA PRO A 218 -8.44 -0.61 8.10
C PRO A 218 -9.71 0.22 8.04
N ASN A 219 -10.85 -0.46 7.95
CA ASN A 219 -12.16 0.18 8.03
C ASN A 219 -12.96 -0.42 9.19
N SER A 220 -14.08 0.21 9.51
CA SER A 220 -15.02 -0.24 10.54
C SER A 220 -15.15 -1.76 10.62
N CYS A 221 -15.18 -2.29 11.85
CA CYS A 221 -15.21 -3.73 12.13
C CYS A 221 -14.03 -4.49 11.45
N PRO A 222 -12.75 -4.16 11.74
CA PRO A 222 -11.60 -4.67 10.97
C PRO A 222 -11.23 -6.13 11.29
N GLN A 223 -11.85 -6.72 12.32
CA GLN A 223 -11.65 -8.10 12.76
C GLN A 223 -12.75 -9.06 12.30
N SER A 224 -13.60 -8.64 11.35
CA SER A 224 -14.66 -9.49 10.81
C SER A 224 -14.63 -9.47 9.28
N PRO A 225 -14.78 -10.64 8.64
CA PRO A 225 -14.81 -10.70 7.19
C PRO A 225 -16.03 -9.96 6.63
N TRP A 226 -15.99 -9.55 5.37
CA TRP A 226 -17.07 -8.76 4.74
C TRP A 226 -18.47 -9.36 4.95
N SER A 227 -18.60 -10.69 4.91
CA SER A 227 -19.88 -11.39 5.10
C SER A 227 -20.48 -11.19 6.49
N ASP A 228 -19.64 -10.89 7.49
CA ASP A 228 -19.99 -10.88 8.90
C ASP A 228 -19.98 -9.44 9.48
N LYS A 229 -19.61 -8.44 8.67
CA LYS A 229 -19.63 -7.02 9.06
C LYS A 229 -21.04 -6.47 9.15
N THR A 230 -21.67 -6.66 10.30
CA THR A 230 -23.00 -6.10 10.62
C THR A 230 -22.94 -4.59 10.91
N GLU A 231 -24.08 -3.91 10.77
CA GLU A 231 -24.21 -2.49 11.15
C GLU A 231 -23.91 -2.26 12.64
N ALA A 232 -24.27 -3.22 13.49
CA ALA A 232 -23.94 -3.18 14.91
C ALA A 232 -22.43 -3.20 15.14
N CYS A 233 -21.69 -4.08 14.45
CA CYS A 233 -20.23 -4.12 14.54
C CYS A 233 -19.58 -2.83 14.02
N ARG A 234 -20.10 -2.28 12.92
CA ARG A 234 -19.58 -1.03 12.36
C ARG A 234 -19.84 0.17 13.25
N SER A 235 -20.97 0.17 13.97
CA SER A 235 -21.32 1.18 14.96
C SER A 235 -20.51 1.07 16.25
N GLU A 236 -20.12 -0.15 16.64
CA GLU A 236 -19.28 -0.39 17.81
C GLU A 236 -17.81 -0.06 17.53
N TYR A 237 -17.31 -0.48 16.37
CA TYR A 237 -15.92 -0.27 15.95
C TYR A 237 -15.89 0.66 14.73
N THR A 238 -16.13 1.96 14.99
CA THR A 238 -16.11 3.02 13.98
C THR A 238 -14.70 3.48 13.66
N GLY A 239 -14.43 3.80 12.39
CA GLY A 239 -13.15 4.36 11.96
C GLY A 239 -12.85 4.04 10.50
N GLY A 240 -11.65 4.39 10.06
CA GLY A 240 -11.20 4.16 8.69
C GLY A 240 -11.73 5.18 7.69
N VAL A 241 -12.58 4.77 6.74
CA VAL A 241 -13.00 5.65 5.65
C VAL A 241 -14.02 6.69 6.12
N CYS A 242 -13.80 7.95 5.74
CA CYS A 242 -14.74 9.03 5.93
C CYS A 242 -15.93 8.89 4.97
N ALA A 243 -17.11 9.39 5.37
CA ALA A 243 -18.22 9.56 4.45
C ALA A 243 -17.85 10.54 3.32
N LEU A 244 -18.50 10.43 2.16
CA LEU A 244 -18.21 11.32 1.03
C LEU A 244 -18.37 12.80 1.44
N GLY A 245 -17.32 13.59 1.22
CA GLY A 245 -17.30 15.02 1.53
C GLY A 245 -16.95 15.37 2.98
N VAL A 246 -16.68 14.36 3.82
CA VAL A 246 -16.11 14.54 5.17
C VAL A 246 -14.59 14.40 5.08
N GLU A 247 -13.87 15.40 5.59
CA GLU A 247 -12.40 15.36 5.66
C GLU A 247 -11.95 14.47 6.83
N PRO A 248 -10.86 13.70 6.68
CA PRO A 248 -10.29 12.93 7.78
C PRO A 248 -9.76 13.83 8.89
N ASP A 249 -9.96 13.39 10.13
CA ASP A 249 -9.50 14.06 11.35
C ASP A 249 -8.59 13.16 12.20
N GLY A 250 -8.49 11.87 11.87
CA GLY A 250 -7.72 10.87 12.62
C GLY A 250 -8.40 10.40 13.91
N GLU A 251 -9.62 10.85 14.18
CA GLU A 251 -10.42 10.49 15.35
C GLU A 251 -11.74 9.81 14.94
N THR A 252 -12.57 10.53 14.18
CA THR A 252 -13.83 10.02 13.64
C THR A 252 -13.59 9.10 12.44
N CYS A 253 -12.69 9.53 11.56
CA CYS A 253 -12.25 8.75 10.40
C CYS A 253 -10.82 9.14 10.03
N THR A 254 -10.09 8.16 9.50
CA THR A 254 -8.64 8.27 9.27
C THR A 254 -8.31 8.67 7.85
N PHE A 255 -9.14 8.29 6.88
CA PHE A 255 -8.85 8.58 5.48
C PHE A 255 -10.08 8.82 4.62
N SER A 256 -9.91 9.59 3.56
CA SER A 256 -10.84 9.69 2.45
C SER A 256 -10.15 9.23 1.17
N TYR A 257 -10.93 8.88 0.15
CA TYR A 257 -10.38 8.49 -1.14
C TYR A 257 -11.23 9.01 -2.31
N GLU A 258 -10.57 9.09 -3.47
CA GLU A 258 -11.19 9.16 -4.78
C GLU A 258 -10.51 8.15 -5.71
N VAL A 259 -11.30 7.31 -6.39
CA VAL A 259 -10.80 6.52 -7.52
C VAL A 259 -10.59 7.49 -8.69
N LEU A 260 -9.35 7.58 -9.16
CA LEU A 260 -9.00 8.41 -10.31
C LEU A 260 -9.36 7.73 -11.62
N GLY A 261 -9.26 6.40 -11.67
CA GLY A 261 -9.60 5.60 -12.84
C GLY A 261 -8.97 4.22 -12.75
N TYR A 262 -9.04 3.46 -13.84
CA TYR A 262 -8.50 2.12 -13.93
C TYR A 262 -7.99 1.83 -15.34
N ILE A 263 -7.11 0.84 -15.46
CA ILE A 263 -6.59 0.35 -16.74
C ILE A 263 -6.62 -1.18 -16.77
N PRO A 264 -7.08 -1.82 -17.87
CA PRO A 264 -6.99 -3.27 -18.03
C PRO A 264 -5.53 -3.72 -18.03
N LEU A 265 -5.22 -4.74 -17.24
CA LEU A 265 -3.87 -5.30 -17.17
C LEU A 265 -3.42 -5.84 -18.53
N ASP A 266 -4.35 -6.42 -19.30
CA ASP A 266 -4.10 -6.97 -20.63
C ASP A 266 -3.58 -5.92 -21.63
N ASP A 267 -4.04 -4.67 -21.50
CA ASP A 267 -3.56 -3.55 -22.31
C ASP A 267 -2.14 -3.15 -21.89
N VAL A 268 -1.88 -3.10 -20.59
CA VAL A 268 -0.57 -2.74 -20.02
C VAL A 268 0.51 -3.74 -20.44
N VAL A 269 0.21 -5.04 -20.35
CA VAL A 269 1.19 -6.10 -20.68
C VAL A 269 1.27 -6.39 -22.18
N GLY A 270 0.40 -5.75 -22.98
CA GLY A 270 0.41 -5.82 -24.45
C GLY A 270 -0.35 -7.00 -25.07
N ILE A 271 -1.11 -7.77 -24.29
CA ILE A 271 -1.90 -8.91 -24.80
C ILE A 271 -2.86 -8.46 -25.90
N THR A 272 -3.58 -7.36 -25.69
CA THR A 272 -4.58 -6.84 -26.64
C THR A 272 -3.95 -6.26 -27.92
N SER A 273 -2.63 -6.15 -27.98
CA SER A 273 -1.88 -5.77 -29.18
C SER A 273 -1.36 -6.98 -29.99
N LEU A 274 -1.43 -8.18 -29.43
CA LEU A 274 -1.00 -9.41 -30.10
C LEU A 274 -2.09 -9.96 -31.02
N VAL A 275 -1.71 -10.49 -32.18
CA VAL A 275 -2.63 -11.10 -33.15
C VAL A 275 -2.89 -12.55 -32.79
N ASN A 276 -4.17 -12.91 -32.62
CA ASN A 276 -4.61 -14.28 -32.47
C ASN A 276 -4.48 -15.02 -33.83
N PRO A 277 -3.65 -16.07 -33.94
CA PRO A 277 -3.46 -16.80 -35.19
C PRO A 277 -4.69 -17.58 -35.65
N GLN A 278 -5.66 -17.85 -34.77
CA GLN A 278 -6.88 -18.58 -35.08
C GLN A 278 -7.95 -17.68 -35.71
N THR A 279 -8.04 -16.42 -35.28
CA THR A 279 -9.08 -15.46 -35.72
C THR A 279 -8.53 -14.38 -36.65
N ASN A 280 -7.20 -14.24 -36.75
CA ASN A 280 -6.51 -13.17 -37.47
C ASN A 280 -6.96 -11.76 -37.02
N SER A 281 -7.39 -11.65 -35.76
CA SER A 281 -7.73 -10.42 -35.05
C SER A 281 -6.89 -10.32 -33.79
N ASN A 282 -6.81 -9.16 -33.15
CA ASN A 282 -6.11 -9.07 -31.87
C ASN A 282 -6.82 -9.90 -30.79
N PHE A 283 -6.06 -10.41 -29.81
CA PHE A 283 -6.65 -11.05 -28.63
C PHE A 283 -7.52 -10.05 -27.88
N ALA A 284 -8.70 -10.49 -27.43
CA ALA A 284 -9.63 -9.66 -26.68
C ALA A 284 -9.23 -9.53 -25.20
N ASN A 285 -8.59 -10.55 -24.64
CA ASN A 285 -8.21 -10.62 -23.23
C ASN A 285 -7.21 -11.75 -22.95
N TYR A 286 -6.74 -11.83 -21.71
CA TYR A 286 -5.86 -12.88 -21.20
C TYR A 286 -6.40 -14.30 -21.42
N SER A 287 -7.68 -14.55 -21.19
CA SER A 287 -8.24 -15.90 -21.32
C SER A 287 -8.14 -16.41 -22.75
N GLU A 288 -8.44 -15.58 -23.76
CA GLU A 288 -8.27 -15.94 -25.17
C GLU A 288 -6.79 -16.18 -25.53
N PHE A 289 -5.90 -15.33 -25.01
CA PHE A 289 -4.45 -15.48 -25.20
C PHE A 289 -3.93 -16.80 -24.62
N CYS A 290 -4.33 -17.13 -23.39
CA CYS A 290 -3.95 -18.37 -22.72
C CYS A 290 -4.55 -19.62 -23.39
N GLU A 291 -5.82 -19.58 -23.80
CA GLU A 291 -6.48 -20.68 -24.50
C GLU A 291 -5.84 -20.98 -25.86
N ALA A 292 -5.26 -19.97 -26.50
CA ALA A 292 -4.44 -20.12 -27.71
C ALA A 292 -3.02 -20.68 -27.44
N GLY A 293 -2.69 -20.99 -26.19
CA GLY A 293 -1.38 -21.52 -25.77
C GLY A 293 -0.37 -20.45 -25.38
N GLY A 294 -0.80 -19.19 -25.24
CA GLY A 294 0.05 -18.09 -24.78
C GLY A 294 0.44 -18.23 -23.32
N VAL A 295 1.68 -17.88 -22.99
CA VAL A 295 2.19 -17.81 -21.62
C VAL A 295 2.44 -16.34 -21.30
N GLU A 296 1.82 -15.84 -20.23
CA GLU A 296 2.05 -14.45 -19.81
C GLU A 296 3.37 -14.32 -19.05
N PHE A 297 3.59 -15.19 -18.07
CA PHE A 297 4.77 -15.17 -17.21
C PHE A 297 5.06 -16.56 -16.65
N SER A 298 6.29 -17.04 -16.82
CA SER A 298 6.72 -18.34 -16.32
C SER A 298 8.17 -18.29 -15.87
N VAL A 299 8.39 -18.51 -14.58
CA VAL A 299 9.72 -18.54 -13.96
C VAL A 299 9.84 -19.68 -12.95
N THR A 300 11.08 -20.09 -12.68
CA THR A 300 11.43 -20.87 -11.49
C THR A 300 12.33 -20.07 -10.57
N VAL A 301 12.18 -20.29 -9.27
CA VAL A 301 12.96 -19.62 -8.22
C VAL A 301 13.75 -20.66 -7.45
N SER A 302 15.05 -20.42 -7.26
CA SER A 302 15.91 -21.28 -6.45
C SER A 302 16.84 -20.41 -5.60
N GLY A 303 16.48 -20.21 -4.33
CA GLY A 303 17.15 -19.21 -3.50
C GLY A 303 16.91 -17.81 -4.06
N ASP A 304 17.98 -17.05 -4.27
CA ASP A 304 17.92 -15.70 -4.84
C ASP A 304 18.01 -15.67 -6.38
N GLU A 305 18.01 -16.84 -7.02
CA GLU A 305 18.11 -16.94 -8.48
C GLU A 305 16.73 -17.11 -9.12
N VAL A 306 16.45 -16.27 -10.13
CA VAL A 306 15.25 -16.35 -10.96
C VAL A 306 15.63 -16.82 -12.35
N THR A 307 15.06 -17.95 -12.77
CA THR A 307 15.22 -18.46 -14.14
C THR A 307 13.97 -18.15 -14.95
N TRP A 308 14.14 -17.32 -15.98
CA TRP A 308 13.10 -17.08 -16.99
C TRP A 308 12.87 -18.34 -17.83
N LEU A 309 11.62 -18.76 -17.98
CA LEU A 309 11.24 -19.90 -18.80
C LEU A 309 10.53 -19.47 -20.08
N ASP A 310 9.48 -18.66 -19.93
CA ASP A 310 8.64 -18.17 -21.02
C ASP A 310 7.77 -17.00 -20.55
N GLY A 311 7.22 -16.20 -21.46
CA GLY A 311 6.33 -15.09 -21.12
C GLY A 311 6.33 -13.94 -22.13
N LEU A 312 5.53 -12.91 -21.84
CA LEU A 312 5.48 -11.68 -22.60
C LEU A 312 6.76 -10.85 -22.41
N ASP A 313 7.18 -10.14 -23.46
CA ASP A 313 8.34 -9.24 -23.44
C ASP A 313 8.27 -8.23 -22.28
N PHE A 314 7.07 -7.77 -21.93
CA PHE A 314 6.81 -6.88 -20.80
C PHE A 314 7.47 -7.39 -19.49
N TRP A 315 7.49 -8.71 -19.26
CA TRP A 315 7.98 -9.33 -18.02
C TRP A 315 9.45 -9.80 -18.05
N THR A 316 10.18 -9.54 -19.13
CA THR A 316 11.59 -9.98 -19.30
C THR A 316 12.55 -9.40 -18.25
N ASN A 317 13.46 -10.21 -17.69
CA ASN A 317 14.32 -9.83 -16.54
C ASN A 317 13.51 -9.54 -15.26
N PRO A 318 12.74 -10.52 -14.76
CA PRO A 318 11.85 -10.31 -13.61
C PRO A 318 12.58 -10.01 -12.29
N GLY A 319 13.77 -10.59 -12.09
CA GLY A 319 14.62 -10.34 -10.92
C GLY A 319 15.48 -9.06 -11.01
N ASP A 320 15.34 -8.26 -12.06
CA ASP A 320 16.09 -7.00 -12.22
C ASP A 320 15.26 -5.80 -11.74
N SER A 321 15.75 -5.11 -10.71
CA SER A 321 15.05 -3.97 -10.12
C SER A 321 14.89 -2.78 -11.05
N ALA A 322 15.82 -2.54 -11.98
CA ALA A 322 15.71 -1.45 -12.94
C ALA A 322 14.64 -1.78 -14.01
N ALA A 323 14.58 -3.03 -14.46
CA ALA A 323 13.53 -3.49 -15.36
C ALA A 323 12.14 -3.38 -14.69
N ASN A 324 12.04 -3.70 -13.40
CA ASN A 324 10.80 -3.54 -12.63
C ASN A 324 10.41 -2.07 -12.43
N ALA A 325 11.37 -1.18 -12.18
CA ALA A 325 11.10 0.27 -12.14
C ALA A 325 10.53 0.77 -13.49
N GLU A 326 11.13 0.34 -14.62
CA GLU A 326 10.65 0.70 -15.95
C GLU A 326 9.21 0.20 -16.22
N ARG A 327 8.83 -0.97 -15.68
CA ARG A 327 7.45 -1.47 -15.77
C ARG A 327 6.46 -0.58 -15.04
N ALA A 328 6.81 -0.09 -13.85
CA ALA A 328 5.96 0.83 -13.11
C ALA A 328 5.77 2.15 -13.88
N GLU A 329 6.82 2.68 -14.50
CA GLU A 329 6.73 3.85 -15.39
C GLU A 329 5.85 3.59 -16.62
N LYS A 330 5.97 2.41 -17.24
CA LYS A 330 5.12 2.00 -18.37
C LYS A 330 3.64 1.93 -17.99
N LEU A 331 3.32 1.42 -16.79
CA LEU A 331 1.96 1.40 -16.27
C LEU A 331 1.39 2.82 -16.11
N VAL A 332 2.14 3.74 -15.50
CA VAL A 332 1.73 5.15 -15.36
C VAL A 332 1.55 5.82 -16.73
N THR A 333 2.47 5.55 -17.66
CA THR A 333 2.44 6.10 -19.02
C THR A 333 1.20 5.59 -19.77
N ALA A 334 0.95 4.28 -19.76
CA ALA A 334 -0.21 3.67 -20.42
C ALA A 334 -1.53 4.23 -19.86
N TYR A 335 -1.64 4.41 -18.55
CA TYR A 335 -2.82 5.05 -17.96
C TYR A 335 -2.96 6.52 -18.41
N SER A 336 -1.85 7.27 -18.45
CA SER A 336 -1.88 8.67 -18.88
C SER A 336 -2.33 8.79 -20.33
N GLU A 337 -1.79 7.96 -21.23
CA GLU A 337 -2.22 7.88 -22.64
C GLU A 337 -3.69 7.47 -22.78
N LEU A 338 -4.16 6.53 -21.95
CA LEU A 338 -5.58 6.14 -21.92
C LEU A 338 -6.47 7.32 -21.56
N VAL A 339 -6.14 8.07 -20.50
CA VAL A 339 -6.92 9.23 -20.07
C VAL A 339 -6.88 10.36 -21.12
N GLU A 340 -5.74 10.60 -21.74
CA GLU A 340 -5.61 11.62 -22.80
C GLU A 340 -6.44 11.29 -24.04
N ASN A 341 -6.47 10.02 -24.44
CA ASN A 341 -7.17 9.58 -25.65
C ASN A 341 -8.66 9.30 -25.41
N ASN A 342 -9.02 8.73 -24.26
CA ASN A 342 -10.38 8.35 -23.92
C ASN A 342 -10.61 8.24 -22.40
N ALA A 343 -10.76 9.39 -21.73
CA ALA A 343 -11.07 9.43 -20.29
C ALA A 343 -12.46 8.90 -19.92
N VAL A 344 -13.39 8.75 -20.87
CA VAL A 344 -14.80 8.42 -20.57
C VAL A 344 -15.02 6.92 -20.61
N THR A 345 -15.45 6.35 -19.47
CA THR A 345 -15.79 4.93 -19.35
C THR A 345 -17.14 4.63 -20.00
N SER A 346 -17.41 3.36 -20.30
CA SER A 346 -18.63 2.92 -20.99
C SER A 346 -19.93 3.23 -20.23
N ASP A 347 -19.86 3.36 -18.90
CA ASP A 347 -20.95 3.74 -18.01
C ASP A 347 -21.04 5.28 -17.77
N GLY A 348 -20.24 6.06 -18.50
CA GLY A 348 -20.25 7.52 -18.47
C GLY A 348 -19.42 8.15 -17.36
N GLY A 349 -18.61 7.36 -16.65
CA GLY A 349 -17.61 7.86 -15.72
C GLY A 349 -16.46 8.58 -16.41
N VAL A 350 -15.80 9.46 -15.68
CA VAL A 350 -14.69 10.27 -16.21
C VAL A 350 -13.44 9.97 -15.39
N MET A 351 -12.49 9.28 -16.00
CA MET A 351 -11.16 9.04 -15.43
C MET A 351 -10.36 10.34 -15.39
N LYS A 352 -9.53 10.48 -14.37
CA LYS A 352 -8.73 11.66 -14.10
C LYS A 352 -7.24 11.38 -14.30
N PRO A 353 -6.47 12.38 -14.74
CA PRO A 353 -5.01 12.28 -14.76
C PRO A 353 -4.45 11.95 -13.37
N LEU A 354 -3.39 11.17 -13.32
CA LEU A 354 -2.67 10.92 -12.07
C LEU A 354 -1.91 12.18 -11.65
N PRO A 355 -1.83 12.48 -10.34
CA PRO A 355 -0.97 13.56 -9.86
C PRO A 355 0.50 13.18 -10.07
N THR A 356 1.36 14.19 -10.12
CA THR A 356 2.82 13.97 -10.07
C THR A 356 3.32 14.01 -8.63
N ALA A 357 4.44 13.35 -8.35
CA ALA A 357 5.08 13.41 -7.03
C ALA A 357 5.32 14.85 -6.58
N ALA A 358 5.80 15.73 -7.48
CA ALA A 358 6.00 17.14 -7.20
C ALA A 358 4.69 17.88 -6.83
N SER A 359 3.59 17.58 -7.53
CA SER A 359 2.29 18.20 -7.23
C SER A 359 1.73 17.76 -5.87
N LEU A 360 1.95 16.51 -5.47
CA LEU A 360 1.58 15.99 -4.16
C LEU A 360 2.47 16.59 -3.05
N THR A 361 3.78 16.61 -3.26
CA THR A 361 4.73 17.20 -2.31
C THR A 361 4.43 18.68 -2.05
N ALA A 362 4.00 19.42 -3.07
CA ALA A 362 3.66 20.84 -2.94
C ALA A 362 2.40 21.11 -2.09
N ILE A 363 1.43 20.19 -2.05
CA ILE A 363 0.21 20.34 -1.24
C ILE A 363 0.33 19.73 0.15
N ASN A 364 1.28 18.81 0.34
CA ASN A 364 1.50 18.11 1.59
C ASN A 364 2.37 18.91 2.56
N PRO A 365 2.18 18.74 3.88
CA PRO A 365 3.04 19.36 4.87
C PRO A 365 4.45 18.76 4.82
N PRO A 366 5.51 19.50 5.17
CA PRO A 366 6.83 18.90 5.32
C PRO A 366 6.83 17.81 6.40
N CYS A 367 7.66 16.78 6.25
CA CYS A 367 7.66 15.60 7.13
C CYS A 367 7.87 15.92 8.63
N TYR A 368 8.63 16.96 8.95
CA TYR A 368 8.87 17.34 10.36
C TYR A 368 7.60 17.83 11.08
N ASP A 369 6.53 18.19 10.35
CA ASP A 369 5.28 18.60 10.97
C ASP A 369 4.51 17.43 11.58
N ASN A 370 4.73 16.22 11.07
CA ASN A 370 4.02 15.00 11.45
C ASN A 370 4.93 13.97 12.13
N SER A 371 6.25 14.04 11.91
CA SER A 371 7.21 13.04 12.40
C SER A 371 8.26 13.63 13.33
N LYS A 372 8.36 13.06 14.54
CA LYS A 372 9.42 13.38 15.51
C LYS A 372 10.81 13.01 14.99
N VAL A 373 10.93 11.91 14.25
CA VAL A 373 12.20 11.51 13.62
C VAL A 373 12.65 12.61 12.66
N CYS A 374 11.75 13.11 11.82
CA CYS A 374 12.07 14.17 10.86
C CYS A 374 12.31 15.53 11.50
N ALA A 375 11.60 15.84 12.59
CA ALA A 375 11.85 17.06 13.35
C ALA A 375 13.24 17.09 14.00
N ASN A 376 13.81 15.93 14.31
CA ASN A 376 15.12 15.82 14.97
C ASN A 376 16.25 15.41 14.01
N ALA A 377 15.97 15.18 12.73
CA ALA A 377 16.95 14.73 11.74
C ALA A 377 17.98 15.82 11.43
N GLU A 378 19.28 15.48 11.48
CA GLU A 378 20.40 16.40 11.24
C GLU A 378 20.28 17.14 9.90
N PHE A 379 19.92 16.41 8.84
CA PHE A 379 19.74 16.95 7.49
C PHE A 379 18.28 17.20 7.12
N GLY A 380 17.35 17.00 8.05
CA GLY A 380 15.91 17.07 7.80
C GLY A 380 15.39 15.83 7.08
N CYS A 381 14.17 15.94 6.55
CA CYS A 381 13.52 14.90 5.77
C CYS A 381 12.96 15.47 4.47
N LYS A 382 12.67 14.58 3.52
CA LYS A 382 11.96 14.88 2.28
C LYS A 382 10.77 13.96 2.09
N ARG A 383 9.75 14.41 1.34
CA ARG A 383 8.67 13.57 0.83
C ARG A 383 8.99 13.09 -0.57
N SER A 384 8.97 11.78 -0.76
CA SER A 384 9.34 11.12 -2.01
C SER A 384 8.19 10.29 -2.58
N TYR A 385 8.30 9.99 -3.88
CA TYR A 385 7.40 9.10 -4.63
C TYR A 385 5.95 9.60 -4.74
N LEU A 386 5.16 8.86 -5.52
CA LEU A 386 3.72 9.09 -5.63
C LEU A 386 2.97 8.71 -4.34
N SER A 387 3.54 7.82 -3.54
CA SER A 387 3.06 7.41 -2.22
C SER A 387 3.38 8.40 -1.09
N GLN A 388 4.20 9.43 -1.35
CA GLN A 388 4.48 10.55 -0.43
C GLN A 388 5.14 10.15 0.90
N ILE A 389 6.00 9.12 0.84
CA ILE A 389 6.76 8.60 1.96
C ILE A 389 7.80 9.62 2.42
N CYS A 390 7.91 9.78 3.74
CA CYS A 390 8.95 10.59 4.35
C CYS A 390 10.25 9.80 4.50
N GLU A 391 11.35 10.40 4.06
CA GLU A 391 12.69 9.81 4.13
C GLU A 391 13.63 10.75 4.90
N VAL A 392 14.41 10.17 5.81
CA VAL A 392 15.46 10.91 6.52
C VAL A 392 16.62 11.17 5.57
N CYS A 393 17.01 12.43 5.44
CA CYS A 393 18.13 12.79 4.60
C CYS A 393 19.47 12.44 5.25
N THR A 394 20.40 11.94 4.45
CA THR A 394 21.77 11.59 4.88
C THR A 394 22.80 12.67 4.55
N SER A 395 22.41 13.71 3.81
CA SER A 395 23.22 14.89 3.51
C SER A 395 22.33 16.10 3.24
N ASN A 396 22.91 17.31 3.22
CA ASN A 396 22.16 18.52 2.87
C ASN A 396 21.85 18.50 1.36
N ASP A 397 20.57 18.35 1.02
CA ASP A 397 20.01 18.52 -0.31
C ASP A 397 18.91 19.59 -0.27
N SER A 398 18.63 20.21 -1.42
CA SER A 398 17.57 21.20 -1.61
C SER A 398 16.17 20.71 -1.25
N ASP A 399 15.90 19.42 -1.41
CA ASP A 399 14.60 18.82 -1.08
C ASP A 399 14.49 18.39 0.41
N CYS A 400 15.58 18.46 1.16
CA CYS A 400 15.66 18.05 2.56
C CYS A 400 15.30 19.21 3.50
N VAL A 401 14.09 19.18 4.05
CA VAL A 401 13.53 20.30 4.83
C VAL A 401 13.65 20.03 6.33
N LYS A 402 14.10 21.04 7.08
CA LYS A 402 14.26 21.04 8.54
C LYS A 402 13.20 21.92 9.21
N PRO A 403 12.85 21.66 10.48
CA PRO A 403 12.16 22.65 11.29
C PRO A 403 13.09 23.87 11.50
N TYR A 404 12.50 25.07 11.47
CA TYR A 404 13.21 26.35 11.62
C TYR A 404 13.59 26.67 13.06
#